data_AF-A0A847DEM2-F1
#
_entry.id   AF-A0A847DEM2-F1
#
_cell.length_a   1.000
_cell.length_b   1.000
_cell.length_c   1.000
_cell.angle_alpha   90.00
_cell.angle_beta   90.00
_cell.angle_gamma   90.00
#
_symmetry.space_group_name_H-M   'P 1'
#
loop_
_entity.id
_entity.type
_entity.pdbx_description
1 polymer ?
#
loop_
_entity_poly.entity_id
_entity_poly.type
_entity_poly.pdbx_seq_one_letter_code
_entity_poly.pdbx_strand_id
1 'polypeptide(L)'
;MKVFSEIIGQKKAIDFLKRVIVGDRIPHAYLFTGINGVGKSTTALALARAVNCTSDTTGDGCGRCITCRQLSSGNFPDIITIAPDGQNIKIEQIRELNRNLNYKPVSGKYRITIIDWAEMMTEEAANSFLKTL
;
A
#
# COMPACT_ATOMS: atom_id res chain seq x y z
N MET A 1 -15.49 12.04 3.42
CA MET A 1 -14.49 12.57 2.47
C MET A 1 -13.95 11.42 1.65
N LYS A 2 -13.65 11.59 0.35
CA LYS A 2 -13.11 10.50 -0.49
C LYS A 2 -11.62 10.34 -0.22
N VAL A 3 -11.07 9.14 -0.39
CA VAL A 3 -9.71 8.84 0.09
C VAL A 3 -8.65 9.65 -0.66
N PHE A 4 -8.66 9.70 -1.99
CA PHE A 4 -7.64 10.48 -2.71
C PHE A 4 -7.89 12.00 -2.65
N SER A 5 -9.07 12.45 -2.21
CA SER A 5 -9.33 13.89 -2.04
C SER A 5 -8.52 14.52 -0.89
N GLU A 6 -7.93 13.71 -0.03
CA GLU A 6 -7.02 14.13 1.04
C GLU A 6 -5.60 14.43 0.50
N ILE A 7 -5.27 13.99 -0.72
CA ILE A 7 -3.95 14.19 -1.33
C ILE A 7 -3.94 15.49 -2.11
N ILE A 8 -3.14 16.43 -1.64
CA ILE A 8 -2.98 17.75 -2.28
C ILE A 8 -1.95 17.62 -3.42
N GLY A 9 -2.37 17.97 -4.63
CA GLY A 9 -1.52 17.87 -5.82
C GLY A 9 -1.52 16.46 -6.43
N GLN A 10 -0.44 16.10 -7.14
CA GLN A 10 -0.24 14.77 -7.74
C GLN A 10 -1.37 14.24 -8.66
N LYS A 11 -2.13 15.14 -9.29
CA LYS A 11 -3.31 14.79 -10.11
C LYS A 11 -3.04 13.68 -11.12
N LYS A 12 -1.92 13.74 -11.85
CA LYS A 12 -1.56 12.71 -12.85
C LYS A 12 -1.41 11.31 -12.24
N ALA A 13 -0.76 11.20 -11.07
CA ALA A 13 -0.58 9.93 -10.37
C ALA A 13 -1.91 9.40 -9.83
N ILE A 14 -2.72 10.28 -9.21
CA ILE A 14 -4.04 9.92 -8.67
C ILE A 14 -4.97 9.45 -9.80
N ASP A 15 -5.03 10.16 -10.92
CA ASP A 15 -5.87 9.81 -12.08
C ASP A 15 -5.42 8.48 -12.71
N PHE A 16 -4.13 8.17 -12.68
CA PHE A 16 -3.62 6.87 -13.07
C PHE A 16 -4.10 5.76 -12.12
N LEU A 17 -3.93 5.93 -10.81
CA LEU A 17 -4.35 4.95 -9.81
C LEU A 17 -5.86 4.69 -9.87
N LYS A 18 -6.68 5.74 -9.99
CA LYS A 18 -8.14 5.61 -10.15
C LYS A 18 -8.51 4.76 -11.35
N ARG A 19 -7.89 5.02 -12.51
CA ARG A 19 -8.14 4.23 -13.73
C ARG A 19 -7.76 2.76 -13.57
N VAL A 20 -6.64 2.49 -12.89
CA VAL A 20 -6.20 1.11 -12.62
C VAL A 20 -7.19 0.37 -11.72
N ILE A 21 -7.70 1.03 -10.69
CA ILE A 21 -8.69 0.47 -9.76
C ILE A 21 -10.02 0.20 -10.49
N VAL A 22 -10.53 1.19 -11.24
CA VAL A 22 -11.78 1.05 -12.00
C VAL A 22 -11.68 -0.04 -13.05
N GLY A 23 -10.51 -0.19 -13.68
CA GLY A 23 -10.26 -1.22 -14.68
C GLY A 23 -10.03 -2.63 -14.11
N ASP A 24 -10.00 -2.80 -12.78
CA ASP A 24 -9.65 -4.04 -12.07
C ASP A 24 -8.34 -4.70 -12.54
N ARG A 25 -7.35 -3.87 -12.91
CA ARG A 25 -6.05 -4.31 -13.44
C ARG A 25 -4.90 -3.84 -12.55
N ILE A 26 -4.99 -4.14 -11.26
CA ILE A 26 -4.02 -3.68 -10.25
C ILE A 26 -2.71 -4.49 -10.38
N PRO A 27 -1.57 -3.86 -10.72
CA PRO A 27 -0.26 -4.48 -10.63
C PRO A 27 0.06 -4.96 -9.22
N HIS A 28 0.86 -6.02 -9.13
CA HIS A 28 1.26 -6.62 -7.86
C HIS A 28 2.19 -5.71 -7.03
N ALA A 29 2.89 -4.77 -7.65
CA ALA A 29 3.82 -3.86 -6.98
C ALA A 29 3.81 -2.43 -7.54
N TYR A 30 4.05 -1.47 -6.66
CA TYR A 30 4.19 -0.05 -6.98
C TYR A 30 5.40 0.54 -6.24
N LEU A 31 6.21 1.33 -6.94
CA LEU A 31 7.28 2.12 -6.35
C LEU A 31 6.91 3.61 -6.39
N PHE A 32 6.66 4.20 -5.23
CA PHE A 32 6.43 5.64 -5.09
C PHE A 32 7.76 6.36 -4.90
N THR A 33 8.12 7.26 -5.83
CA THR A 33 9.38 8.02 -5.79
C THR A 33 9.12 9.52 -5.66
N GLY A 34 10.12 10.24 -5.15
CA GLY A 34 10.05 11.70 -4.97
C GLY A 34 10.66 12.17 -3.65
N ILE A 35 10.73 13.49 -3.49
CA ILE A 35 11.31 14.13 -2.31
C ILE A 35 10.57 13.76 -1.01
N ASN A 36 11.23 13.96 0.12
CA ASN A 36 10.60 13.73 1.43
C ASN A 36 9.48 14.74 1.68
N GLY A 37 8.39 14.26 2.28
CA GLY A 37 7.18 15.07 2.52
C GLY A 37 6.23 15.22 1.34
N VAL A 38 6.53 14.68 0.14
CA VAL A 38 5.65 14.80 -1.04
C VAL A 38 4.35 13.96 -0.97
N GLY A 39 4.18 13.15 0.09
CA GLY A 39 3.01 12.32 0.30
C GLY A 39 3.10 10.89 -0.26
N LYS A 40 4.31 10.32 -0.39
CA LYS A 40 4.52 8.93 -0.89
C LYS A 40 3.75 7.91 -0.06
N SER A 41 4.04 7.84 1.24
CA SER A 41 3.44 6.87 2.17
C SER A 41 1.94 7.15 2.36
N THR A 42 1.53 8.42 2.36
CA THR A 42 0.11 8.83 2.33
C THR A 42 -0.62 8.30 1.11
N THR A 43 -0.01 8.40 -0.08
CA THR A 43 -0.59 7.92 -1.34
C THR A 43 -0.65 6.38 -1.36
N ALA A 44 0.37 5.70 -0.84
CA ALA A 44 0.37 4.24 -0.71
C ALA A 44 -0.77 3.75 0.20
N LEU A 45 -0.98 4.40 1.35
CA LEU A 45 -2.09 4.09 2.26
C LEU A 45 -3.45 4.41 1.63
N ALA A 46 -3.54 5.52 0.89
CA ALA A 46 -4.74 5.89 0.16
C ALA A 46 -5.10 4.86 -0.92
N LEU A 47 -4.10 4.36 -1.65
CA LEU A 47 -4.28 3.28 -2.62
C LEU A 47 -4.80 2.01 -1.92
N ALA A 48 -4.20 1.62 -0.79
CA ALA A 48 -4.63 0.46 -0.03
C ALA A 48 -6.09 0.55 0.44
N ARG A 49 -6.52 1.75 0.85
CA ARG A 49 -7.92 2.09 1.18
C ARG A 49 -8.84 2.00 -0.03
N ALA A 50 -8.42 2.53 -1.17
CA ALA A 50 -9.25 2.58 -2.37
C ALA A 50 -9.47 1.19 -2.99
N VAL A 51 -8.44 0.34 -3.09
CA VAL A 51 -8.56 -1.01 -3.68
C VAL A 51 -9.38 -1.98 -2.83
N ASN A 52 -9.40 -1.79 -1.51
CA ASN A 52 -10.18 -2.59 -0.57
C ASN A 52 -11.54 -1.95 -0.24
N CYS A 53 -11.91 -0.84 -0.89
CA CYS A 53 -13.19 -0.18 -0.67
C CYS A 53 -14.34 -0.99 -1.28
N THR A 54 -15.33 -1.33 -0.47
CA THR A 54 -16.51 -2.11 -0.89
C THR A 54 -17.67 -1.28 -1.40
N SER A 55 -17.61 0.05 -1.29
CA SER A 55 -18.77 0.94 -1.52
C SER A 55 -18.48 2.06 -2.53
N ASP A 56 -17.44 1.92 -3.35
CA ASP A 56 -17.09 2.92 -4.35
C ASP A 56 -16.74 2.27 -5.69
N THR A 57 -17.37 2.73 -6.75
CA THR A 57 -17.10 2.32 -8.14
C THR A 57 -16.19 3.31 -8.86
N THR A 58 -15.92 4.49 -8.27
CA THR A 58 -15.09 5.53 -8.89
C THR A 58 -13.58 5.32 -8.70
N GLY A 59 -13.20 4.30 -7.92
CA GLY A 59 -11.81 3.99 -7.60
C GLY A 59 -11.15 5.02 -6.66
N ASP A 60 -11.94 5.89 -6.02
CA ASP A 60 -11.48 6.98 -5.17
C ASP A 60 -11.45 6.59 -3.67
N GLY A 61 -12.16 5.53 -3.32
CA GLY A 61 -12.41 5.10 -1.95
C GLY A 61 -13.47 5.98 -1.28
N CYS A 62 -14.51 5.37 -0.71
CA CYS A 62 -15.64 6.11 -0.15
C CYS A 62 -15.34 6.80 1.19
N GLY A 63 -14.27 6.40 1.89
CA GLY A 63 -13.87 6.93 3.20
C GLY A 63 -14.82 6.61 4.36
N ARG A 64 -15.96 5.94 4.12
CA ARG A 64 -17.03 5.75 5.13
C ARG A 64 -17.42 4.29 5.39
N CYS A 65 -17.09 3.35 4.50
CA CYS A 65 -17.38 1.93 4.72
C CYS A 65 -16.49 1.35 5.82
N ILE A 66 -16.84 0.16 6.32
CA ILE A 66 -16.11 -0.48 7.42
C ILE A 66 -14.63 -0.66 7.11
N THR A 67 -14.30 -1.13 5.89
CA THR A 67 -12.92 -1.32 5.45
C THR A 67 -12.14 -0.01 5.40
N CYS A 68 -12.73 1.06 4.85
CA CYS A 68 -12.11 2.38 4.81
C CYS A 68 -11.85 2.95 6.22
N ARG A 69 -12.76 2.70 7.17
CA ARG A 69 -12.60 3.13 8.57
C ARG A 69 -11.53 2.32 9.29
N GLN A 70 -11.52 1.00 9.13
CA GLN A 70 -10.50 0.12 9.72
C GLN A 70 -9.10 0.47 9.22
N LEU A 71 -8.94 0.69 7.91
CA LEU A 71 -7.67 1.12 7.33
C LEU A 71 -7.24 2.50 7.85
N SER A 72 -8.19 3.43 8.00
CA SER A 72 -7.91 4.75 8.56
C SER A 72 -7.51 4.71 10.03
N SER A 73 -7.98 3.72 10.79
CA SER A 73 -7.68 3.55 12.21
C SER A 73 -6.52 2.57 12.49
N GLY A 74 -5.86 2.05 11.45
CA GLY A 74 -4.80 1.04 11.58
C GLY A 74 -5.26 -0.35 12.02
N ASN A 75 -6.58 -0.63 12.02
CA ASN A 75 -7.16 -1.88 12.52
C ASN A 75 -7.61 -2.82 11.39
N PHE A 76 -6.89 -2.81 10.27
CA PHE A 76 -7.21 -3.67 9.12
C PHE A 76 -6.21 -4.83 9.05
N PRO A 77 -6.65 -6.09 9.11
CA PRO A 77 -5.73 -7.23 9.24
C PRO A 77 -4.92 -7.53 7.99
N ASP A 78 -5.38 -7.09 6.81
CA ASP A 78 -4.73 -7.36 5.53
C ASP A 78 -3.82 -6.21 5.06
N ILE A 79 -3.44 -5.30 5.96
CA ILE A 79 -2.38 -4.32 5.71
C ILE A 79 -1.23 -4.51 6.70
N ILE A 80 -0.01 -4.56 6.18
CA ILE A 80 1.22 -4.57 6.98
C ILE A 80 2.07 -3.40 6.52
N THR A 81 2.66 -2.68 7.46
CA THR A 81 3.66 -1.65 7.14
C THR A 81 5.01 -2.09 7.71
N ILE A 82 6.04 -2.06 6.87
CA ILE A 82 7.42 -2.32 7.27
C ILE A 82 8.19 -1.02 7.14
N ALA A 83 8.96 -0.71 8.18
CA ALA A 83 9.89 0.40 8.23
C ALA A 83 11.26 -0.11 8.72
N PRO A 84 12.34 0.66 8.53
CA PRO A 84 13.67 0.28 8.99
C PRO A 84 13.71 -0.03 10.50
N ASP A 85 14.37 -1.12 10.87
CA ASP A 85 14.72 -1.43 12.26
C ASP A 85 16.15 -0.90 12.54
N GLY A 86 16.20 0.26 13.16
CA GLY A 86 17.43 1.05 13.30
C GLY A 86 17.72 1.80 12.00
N GLN A 87 18.83 1.45 11.33
CA GLN A 87 19.25 2.11 10.09
C GLN A 87 18.85 1.35 8.82
N ASN A 88 18.44 0.08 8.94
CA ASN A 88 18.19 -0.78 7.77
C ASN A 88 16.91 -1.59 7.92
N ILE A 89 16.32 -1.97 6.79
CA ILE A 89 15.32 -3.04 6.71
C ILE A 89 16.10 -4.35 6.55
N LYS A 90 16.02 -5.21 7.57
CA LYS A 90 16.78 -6.46 7.64
C LYS A 90 16.09 -7.58 6.86
N ILE A 91 16.86 -8.59 6.45
CA ILE A 91 16.35 -9.75 5.71
C ILE A 91 15.19 -10.46 6.44
N GLU A 92 15.23 -10.56 7.77
CA GLU A 92 14.18 -11.24 8.53
C GLU A 92 12.82 -10.54 8.43
N GLN A 93 12.79 -9.20 8.39
CA GLN A 93 11.55 -8.43 8.14
C GLN A 93 10.96 -8.77 6.77
N ILE A 94 11.80 -8.89 5.73
CA ILE A 94 11.36 -9.25 4.38
C ILE A 94 10.95 -10.72 4.28
N ARG A 95 11.62 -11.63 4.98
CA ARG A 95 11.21 -13.04 5.02
C ARG A 95 9.85 -13.21 5.67
N GLU A 96 9.59 -12.48 6.74
CA GLU A 96 8.27 -12.45 7.38
C GLU A 96 7.20 -11.85 6.46
N LEU A 97 7.51 -10.74 5.79
CA LEU A 97 6.67 -10.16 4.74
C LEU A 97 6.29 -11.20 3.68
N ASN A 98 7.28 -11.88 3.10
CA ASN A 98 7.07 -12.85 2.03
C ASN A 98 6.19 -14.02 2.51
N ARG A 99 6.39 -14.49 3.75
CA ARG A 99 5.51 -15.51 4.34
C ARG A 99 4.08 -14.99 4.46
N ASN A 100 3.90 -13.76 4.95
CA ASN A 100 2.58 -13.16 5.13
C ASN A 100 1.85 -12.94 3.80
N LEU A 101 2.54 -12.56 2.72
CA LEU A 101 1.95 -12.38 1.40
C LEU A 101 1.44 -13.69 0.76
N ASN A 102 1.98 -14.84 1.17
CA ASN A 102 1.53 -16.14 0.66
C ASN A 102 0.16 -16.59 1.17
N TYR A 103 -0.36 -16.00 2.25
CA TYR A 103 -1.68 -16.32 2.74
C TYR A 103 -2.75 -15.44 2.09
N LYS A 104 -3.95 -16.01 1.92
CA LYS A 104 -5.10 -15.27 1.40
C LYS A 104 -5.49 -14.12 2.33
N PRO A 105 -6.05 -13.02 1.79
CA PRO A 105 -6.64 -11.96 2.61
C PRO A 105 -7.74 -12.51 3.52
N VAL A 106 -7.83 -11.98 4.74
CA VAL A 106 -8.80 -12.41 5.77
C VAL A 106 -10.13 -11.68 5.60
N SER A 107 -10.09 -10.39 5.30
CA SER A 107 -11.27 -9.51 5.26
C SER A 107 -11.32 -8.62 4.01
N GLY A 108 -10.17 -8.30 3.41
CA GLY A 108 -10.06 -7.49 2.20
C GLY A 108 -10.22 -8.25 0.89
N LYS A 109 -10.32 -7.50 -0.21
CA LYS A 109 -10.10 -8.04 -1.57
C LYS A 109 -8.61 -8.32 -1.80
N TYR A 110 -7.75 -7.47 -1.25
CA TYR A 110 -6.30 -7.54 -1.38
C TYR A 110 -5.61 -7.48 -0.02
N ARG A 111 -4.55 -8.27 0.11
CA ARG A 111 -3.52 -8.13 1.14
C ARG A 111 -2.43 -7.24 0.60
N ILE A 112 -2.07 -6.22 1.37
CA ILE A 112 -1.18 -5.16 0.91
C ILE A 112 -0.09 -4.97 1.96
N THR A 113 1.15 -4.88 1.48
CA THR A 113 2.27 -4.50 2.33
C THR A 113 2.84 -3.18 1.83
N ILE A 114 3.01 -2.23 2.75
CA ILE A 114 3.67 -0.95 2.49
C ILE A 114 5.08 -1.06 3.07
N ILE A 115 6.09 -0.88 2.23
CA ILE A 115 7.47 -0.79 2.68
C ILE A 115 7.84 0.69 2.63
N ASP A 116 7.96 1.31 3.80
CA ASP A 116 8.42 2.69 3.91
C ASP A 116 9.95 2.70 3.90
N TRP A 117 10.54 3.64 3.16
CA TRP A 117 12.00 3.74 2.96
C TRP A 117 12.63 2.46 2.41
N ALA A 118 12.09 1.95 1.30
CA ALA A 118 12.60 0.73 0.66
C ALA A 118 14.09 0.80 0.28
N GLU A 119 14.64 2.02 0.08
CA GLU A 119 16.07 2.26 -0.13
C GLU A 119 16.95 1.85 1.06
N MET A 120 16.38 1.71 2.26
CA MET A 120 17.09 1.26 3.46
C MET A 120 17.16 -0.26 3.58
N MET A 121 16.71 -1.02 2.58
CA MET A 121 16.91 -2.47 2.56
C MET A 121 18.39 -2.81 2.47
N THR A 122 18.84 -3.79 3.25
CA THR A 122 20.13 -4.43 2.98
C THR A 122 20.07 -5.16 1.64
N GLU A 123 21.23 -5.39 1.01
CA GLU A 123 21.32 -6.13 -0.26
C GLU A 123 20.66 -7.51 -0.16
N GLU A 124 20.86 -8.21 0.97
CA GLU A 124 20.26 -9.50 1.26
C GLU A 124 18.74 -9.42 1.37
N ALA A 125 18.21 -8.35 1.99
CA ALA A 125 16.78 -8.10 2.10
C ALA A 125 16.15 -7.84 0.72
N ALA A 126 16.78 -7.00 -0.10
CA ALA A 126 16.34 -6.71 -1.46
C ALA A 126 16.33 -7.98 -2.34
N ASN A 127 17.42 -8.77 -2.30
CA ASN A 127 17.51 -10.04 -3.03
C ASN A 127 16.46 -11.06 -2.58
N SER A 128 16.12 -11.08 -1.29
CA SER A 128 15.05 -11.92 -0.78
C SER A 128 13.66 -11.47 -1.27
N PHE A 129 13.45 -10.17 -1.44
CA PHE A 129 12.17 -9.62 -1.89
C PHE A 129 11.86 -9.93 -3.36
N LEU A 130 12.89 -10.01 -4.22
CA LEU A 130 12.75 -10.36 -5.64
C LEU A 130 12.13 -11.74 -5.90
N LYS A 131 12.04 -12.61 -4.89
CA LYS A 131 11.37 -13.92 -5.01
C LYS A 131 9.84 -13.81 -4.94
N THR A 132 9.31 -12.65 -4.58
CA THR A 132 7.88 -12.39 -4.37
C THR A 132 7.31 -11.33 -5.31
N LEU A 133 8.16 -10.43 -5.83
CA LEU A 133 7.82 -9.52 -6.93
C LEU A 133 7.65 -10.29 -8.24
#